data_AF-A0A183EKE1-F1
#
_entry.id   AF-A0A183EKE1-F1
#
_cell.length_a   1.000
_cell.length_b   1.000
_cell.length_c   1.000
_cell.angle_alpha   90.00
_cell.angle_beta   90.00
_cell.angle_gamma   90.00
#
_symmetry.space_group_name_H-M   'P 1'
#
loop_
_entity.id
_entity.type
_entity.pdbx_description
1 polymer ?
#
loop_
_entity_poly.entity_id
_entity_poly.type
_entity_poly.pdbx_seq_one_letter_code
_entity_poly.pdbx_strand_id
1 'polypeptide(L)'
;MQQGYRYRPPLVISKTFAESLPAFSNHIQKMTECYGAPLTMVNLVEQSGREAQLAVSFLQHILQLNSVDVAYFTFDFHFRCRGLRFHKVADLISALSEQITMTGFCWVDKSGEMVREQHGVIRTNCVDCLDRTNVVQVIC
;
A
#
# COMPACT_ATOMS: atom_id res chain seq x y z
N MET A 1 22.49 14.49 -26.73
CA MET A 1 21.81 13.43 -25.97
C MET A 1 22.54 13.26 -24.65
N GLN A 2 22.01 13.76 -23.54
CA GLN A 2 22.62 13.50 -22.23
C GLN A 2 22.34 12.04 -21.86
N GLN A 3 23.38 11.21 -21.79
CA GLN A 3 23.28 9.91 -21.12
C GLN A 3 23.14 10.19 -19.63
N GLY A 4 21.89 10.34 -19.17
CA GLY A 4 21.60 10.42 -17.75
C GLY A 4 22.03 9.11 -17.10
N TYR A 5 23.06 9.17 -16.25
CA TYR A 5 23.41 8.05 -15.40
C TYR A 5 22.17 7.65 -14.60
N ARG A 6 21.59 6.48 -14.90
CA ARG A 6 20.52 5.88 -14.09
C ARG A 6 21.17 5.31 -12.82
N TYR A 7 21.53 6.20 -11.91
CA TYR A 7 21.98 5.84 -10.58
C TYR A 7 20.83 5.18 -9.84
N ARG A 8 20.85 3.85 -9.73
CA ARG A 8 19.89 3.07 -8.94
C ARG A 8 20.67 2.15 -8.00
N PRO A 9 21.06 2.66 -6.81
CA PRO A 9 21.82 1.87 -5.85
C PRO A 9 21.07 0.57 -5.51
N PRO A 10 21.79 -0.51 -5.18
CA PRO A 10 21.16 -1.77 -4.80
C PRO A 10 20.32 -1.56 -3.55
N LEU A 11 19.15 -2.19 -3.51
CA LEU A 11 18.31 -2.19 -2.33
C LEU A 11 18.98 -3.06 -1.27
N VAL A 12 19.36 -2.46 -0.14
CA VAL A 12 20.00 -3.14 0.98
C VAL A 12 19.13 -2.98 2.21
N ILE A 13 18.63 -4.09 2.75
CA ILE A 13 17.94 -4.11 4.03
C ILE A 13 19.01 -4.20 5.11
N SER A 14 19.28 -3.08 5.78
CA SER A 14 20.40 -2.95 6.73
C SER A 14 20.11 -3.56 8.11
N LYS A 15 18.84 -3.74 8.46
CA LYS A 15 18.39 -4.26 9.76
C LYS A 15 17.82 -5.65 9.59
N THR A 16 18.10 -6.52 10.57
CA THR A 16 17.50 -7.85 10.61
C THR A 16 16.01 -7.75 10.91
N PHE A 17 15.26 -8.81 10.57
CA PHE A 17 13.83 -8.89 10.86
C PHE A 17 13.50 -8.63 12.35
N ALA A 18 14.28 -9.20 13.27
CA ALA A 18 14.08 -9.04 14.70
C ALA A 18 14.28 -7.59 15.18
N GLU A 19 15.21 -6.86 14.55
CA GLU A 19 15.46 -5.45 14.88
C GLU A 19 14.39 -4.52 14.29
N SER A 20 13.85 -4.84 13.11
CA SER A 20 12.84 -4.00 12.44
C SER A 20 11.42 -4.26 12.91
N LEU A 21 11.11 -5.45 13.42
CA LEU A 21 9.76 -5.84 13.83
C LEU A 21 9.15 -4.89 14.89
N PRO A 22 9.84 -4.49 15.98
CA PRO A 22 9.25 -3.57 16.96
C PRO A 22 8.89 -2.21 16.36
N ALA A 23 9.75 -1.68 15.48
CA ALA A 23 9.51 -0.42 14.80
C ALA A 23 8.33 -0.54 13.83
N PHE A 24 8.23 -1.66 13.10
CA PHE A 24 7.11 -1.95 12.22
C PHE A 24 5.80 -2.04 12.99
N SER A 25 5.73 -2.83 14.06
CA SER A 25 4.51 -3.00 14.85
C SER A 25 4.04 -1.68 15.46
N ASN A 26 4.96 -0.87 15.99
CA ASN A 26 4.65 0.46 16.51
C ASN A 26 4.12 1.39 15.39
N HIS A 27 4.71 1.32 14.20
CA HIS A 27 4.23 2.09 13.06
C HIS A 27 2.79 1.70 12.66
N ILE A 28 2.49 0.40 12.58
CA ILE A 28 1.15 -0.09 12.27
C ILE A 28 0.15 0.32 13.35
N GLN A 29 0.49 0.12 14.62
CA GLN A 29 -0.35 0.51 15.75
C GLN A 29 -0.71 2.00 15.69
N LYS A 30 0.27 2.88 15.49
CA LYS A 30 0.02 4.32 15.34
C LYS A 30 -0.90 4.64 14.18
N MET A 31 -0.79 3.93 13.06
CA MET A 31 -1.69 4.13 11.93
C MET A 31 -3.11 3.70 12.27
N THR A 32 -3.31 2.55 12.92
CA THR A 32 -4.63 2.10 13.37
C THR A 32 -5.23 3.04 14.41
N GLU A 33 -4.42 3.57 15.33
CA GLU A 33 -4.87 4.57 16.32
C GLU A 33 -5.28 5.90 15.67
N CYS A 34 -4.55 6.36 14.65
CA CYS A 34 -4.83 7.61 13.97
C CYS A 34 -5.97 7.54 12.95
N TYR A 35 -6.11 6.41 12.25
CA TYR A 35 -6.98 6.28 11.08
C TYR A 35 -8.09 5.25 11.24
N GLY A 36 -8.08 4.47 12.32
CA GLY A 36 -9.02 3.39 12.55
C GLY A 36 -8.71 2.11 11.76
N ALA A 37 -9.71 1.24 11.67
CA ALA A 37 -9.67 -0.03 10.96
C ALA A 37 -10.82 -0.12 9.93
N PRO A 38 -10.58 -0.70 8.74
CA PRO A 38 -9.38 -1.44 8.36
C PRO A 38 -8.23 -0.54 7.88
N LEU A 39 -7.01 -0.90 8.24
CA LEU A 39 -5.79 -0.38 7.63
C LEU A 39 -5.40 -1.27 6.44
N THR A 40 -5.74 -0.84 5.23
CA THR A 40 -5.51 -1.62 4.01
C THR A 40 -4.19 -1.24 3.36
N MET A 41 -3.25 -2.17 3.34
CA MET A 41 -1.92 -2.01 2.75
C MET A 41 -1.89 -2.57 1.33
N VAL A 42 -1.68 -1.71 0.33
CA VAL A 42 -1.53 -2.09 -1.08
C VAL A 42 -0.08 -1.96 -1.50
N ASN A 43 0.59 -3.06 -1.76
CA ASN A 43 2.00 -3.10 -2.15
C ASN A 43 2.14 -3.30 -3.67
N LEU A 44 2.61 -2.27 -4.37
CA LEU A 44 2.81 -2.26 -5.84
C LEU A 44 4.24 -2.63 -6.26
N VAL A 45 5.02 -3.14 -5.32
CA VAL A 45 6.42 -3.53 -5.49
C VAL A 45 6.53 -4.74 -6.41
N GLU A 46 7.53 -4.74 -7.29
CA GLU A 46 7.79 -5.87 -8.18
C GLU A 46 8.12 -7.12 -7.36
N GLN A 47 7.43 -8.23 -7.66
CA GLN A 47 7.62 -9.48 -6.91
C GLN A 47 8.85 -10.25 -7.39
N SER A 48 9.52 -9.75 -8.43
CA SER A 48 10.75 -10.29 -8.99
C SER A 48 11.86 -9.24 -9.04
N GLY A 49 13.11 -9.67 -9.19
CA GLY A 49 14.24 -8.76 -9.29
C GLY A 49 14.64 -8.12 -7.96
N ARG A 50 15.07 -6.86 -8.01
CA ARG A 50 15.77 -6.19 -6.88
C ARG A 50 14.84 -5.81 -5.73
N GLU A 51 13.56 -5.57 -5.99
CA GLU A 51 12.60 -5.17 -4.97
C GLU A 51 11.95 -6.36 -4.23
N ALA A 52 12.12 -7.58 -4.77
CA ALA A 52 11.52 -8.79 -4.24
C ALA A 52 11.90 -9.05 -2.76
N GLN A 53 13.15 -8.79 -2.38
CA GLN A 53 13.58 -8.95 -0.98
C GLN A 53 12.84 -8.00 -0.03
N LEU A 54 12.54 -6.77 -0.48
CA LEU A 54 11.75 -5.83 0.29
C LEU A 54 10.28 -6.25 0.38
N ALA A 55 9.70 -6.71 -0.73
CA ALA A 55 8.33 -7.23 -0.73
C ALA A 55 8.17 -8.43 0.22
N VAL A 56 9.10 -9.38 0.17
CA VAL A 56 9.12 -10.55 1.06
C VAL A 56 9.28 -10.13 2.52
N SER A 57 10.25 -9.26 2.82
CA SER A 57 10.46 -8.77 4.19
C SER A 57 9.20 -8.06 4.72
N PHE A 58 8.59 -7.18 3.93
CA PHE A 58 7.36 -6.48 4.34
C PHE A 58 6.20 -7.46 4.59
N LEU A 59 6.03 -8.47 3.73
CA LEU A 59 5.02 -9.51 3.92
C LEU A 59 5.28 -10.32 5.20
N GLN A 60 6.53 -10.70 5.48
CA GLN A 60 6.88 -11.39 6.72
C GLN A 60 6.51 -10.58 7.97
N HIS A 61 6.70 -9.25 7.93
CA HIS A 61 6.32 -8.38 9.04
C HIS A 61 4.80 -8.32 9.25
N ILE A 62 4.03 -8.22 8.15
CA ILE A 62 2.56 -8.26 8.20
C ILE A 62 2.08 -9.60 8.78
N LEU A 63 2.62 -10.72 8.29
CA LEU A 63 2.26 -12.06 8.76
C LEU A 63 2.62 -12.26 10.23
N GLN A 64 3.74 -11.70 10.68
CA GLN A 64 4.14 -11.78 12.09
C GLN A 64 3.30 -10.88 12.99
N LEU A 65 2.85 -9.73 12.50
CA LEU A 65 1.93 -8.86 13.23
C LEU A 65 0.56 -9.55 13.44
N ASN A 66 0.09 -10.28 12.43
CA ASN A 66 -1.13 -11.10 12.46
C ASN A 66 -2.35 -10.35 13.06
N SER A 67 -2.54 -9.09 12.65
CA SER A 67 -3.65 -8.26 13.12
C SER A 67 -4.86 -8.40 12.21
N VAL A 68 -6.05 -8.53 12.81
CA VAL A 68 -7.33 -8.55 12.10
C VAL A 68 -7.71 -7.18 11.52
N ASP A 69 -7.10 -6.10 12.03
CA ASP A 69 -7.38 -4.73 11.61
C ASP A 69 -6.57 -4.33 10.37
N VAL A 70 -5.70 -5.21 9.87
CA VAL A 70 -4.77 -4.94 8.77
C VAL A 70 -5.05 -5.88 7.61
N ALA A 71 -5.42 -5.33 6.47
CA ALA A 71 -5.54 -6.08 5.23
C ALA A 71 -4.30 -5.83 4.35
N TYR A 72 -3.77 -6.86 3.70
CA TYR A 72 -2.60 -6.73 2.82
C TYR A 72 -2.88 -7.26 1.43
N PHE A 73 -2.62 -6.42 0.43
CA PHE A 73 -2.76 -6.72 -0.99
C PHE A 73 -1.42 -6.50 -1.68
N THR A 74 -1.06 -7.42 -2.58
CA THR A 74 0.09 -7.25 -3.46
C THR A 74 -0.36 -7.24 -4.91
N PHE A 75 0.20 -6.34 -5.70
CA PHE A 75 -0.09 -6.22 -7.12
C PHE A 75 1.16 -5.92 -7.92
N ASP A 76 1.64 -6.91 -8.68
CA ASP A 76 2.80 -6.73 -9.57
C ASP A 76 2.40 -5.92 -10.80
N PHE A 77 2.62 -4.60 -10.75
CA PHE A 77 2.28 -3.69 -11.83
C PHE A 77 3.09 -3.96 -13.11
N HIS A 78 4.37 -4.33 -13.01
CA HIS A 78 5.22 -4.55 -14.18
C HIS A 78 4.85 -5.82 -14.93
N PHE A 79 4.54 -6.89 -14.21
CA PHE A 79 4.06 -8.12 -14.83
C PHE A 79 2.65 -7.94 -15.40
N ARG A 80 1.74 -7.32 -14.62
CA ARG A 80 0.33 -7.27 -14.99
C ARG A 80 0.02 -6.19 -16.04
N CYS A 81 0.65 -5.02 -15.98
CA CYS A 81 0.37 -3.89 -16.88
C CYS A 81 1.32 -3.77 -18.09
N ARG A 82 2.13 -4.80 -18.39
CA ARG A 82 2.92 -4.87 -19.65
C ARG A 82 2.00 -4.61 -20.84
N GLY A 83 2.31 -3.55 -21.62
CA GLY A 83 1.54 -3.15 -22.80
C GLY A 83 0.34 -2.23 -22.53
N LEU A 84 0.35 -1.40 -21.47
CA LEU A 84 -0.66 -0.36 -21.20
C LEU A 84 -2.10 -0.88 -21.02
N ARG A 85 -2.25 -2.12 -20.52
CA ARG A 85 -3.57 -2.73 -20.31
C ARG A 85 -4.18 -2.29 -18.97
N PHE A 86 -4.78 -1.10 -18.96
CA PHE A 86 -5.47 -0.51 -17.80
C PHE A 86 -6.60 -1.38 -17.21
N HIS A 87 -7.13 -2.34 -17.97
CA HIS A 87 -8.13 -3.31 -17.47
C HIS A 87 -7.69 -4.06 -16.21
N LYS A 88 -6.38 -4.29 -16.00
CA LYS A 88 -5.92 -5.00 -14.79
C LYS A 88 -5.86 -4.13 -13.53
N VAL A 89 -5.94 -2.80 -13.67
CA VAL A 89 -6.16 -1.92 -12.51
C VAL A 89 -7.60 -2.08 -12.02
N ALA A 90 -8.57 -2.31 -12.93
CA ALA A 90 -9.94 -2.62 -12.53
C ALA A 90 -10.01 -3.90 -11.67
N ASP A 91 -9.22 -4.93 -11.97
CA ASP A 91 -9.14 -6.14 -11.13
C ASP A 91 -8.66 -5.82 -9.70
N LEU A 92 -7.68 -4.90 -9.56
CA LEU A 92 -7.22 -4.45 -8.25
C LEU A 92 -8.31 -3.68 -7.51
N ILE A 93 -9.02 -2.78 -8.19
CA ILE A 93 -10.14 -2.03 -7.60
C ILE A 93 -11.27 -2.96 -7.18
N SER A 94 -11.61 -3.96 -8.00
CA SER A 94 -12.58 -4.99 -7.64
C SER A 94 -12.12 -5.82 -6.43
N ALA A 95 -10.83 -6.11 -6.30
CA ALA A 95 -10.30 -6.78 -5.11
C ALA A 95 -10.32 -5.88 -3.86
N LEU A 96 -10.21 -4.56 -4.03
CA LEU A 96 -10.23 -3.58 -2.94
C LEU A 96 -11.62 -3.05 -2.62
N SER A 97 -12.65 -3.38 -3.39
CA SER A 97 -13.98 -2.73 -3.29
C SER A 97 -14.62 -2.89 -1.91
N GLU A 98 -14.44 -4.06 -1.29
CA GLU A 98 -14.90 -4.31 0.09
C GLU A 98 -14.16 -3.42 1.09
N GLN A 99 -12.84 -3.31 0.96
CA GLN A 99 -12.00 -2.48 1.83
C GLN A 99 -12.29 -0.99 1.68
N ILE A 100 -12.54 -0.52 0.44
CA ILE A 100 -12.97 0.85 0.14
C ILE A 100 -14.31 1.14 0.84
N THR A 101 -15.25 0.19 0.74
CA THR A 101 -16.58 0.32 1.36
C THR A 101 -16.50 0.37 2.89
N MET A 102 -15.69 -0.50 3.50
CA MET A 102 -15.46 -0.55 4.95
C MET A 102 -14.73 0.70 5.47
N THR A 103 -13.72 1.16 4.74
CA THR A 103 -12.98 2.40 5.05
C THR A 103 -13.93 3.60 5.09
N GLY A 104 -14.83 3.69 4.11
CA GLY A 104 -15.81 4.77 4.01
C GLY A 104 -15.16 6.14 3.76
N PHE A 105 -15.94 7.20 4.00
CA PHE A 105 -15.52 8.58 3.80
C PHE A 105 -16.20 9.48 4.81
N CYS A 106 -15.56 10.60 5.12
CA CYS A 106 -16.14 11.64 5.93
C CYS A 106 -17.15 12.45 5.10
N TRP A 107 -18.37 12.59 5.61
CA TRP A 107 -19.41 13.42 5.02
C TRP A 107 -20.07 14.27 6.09
N VAL A 108 -19.91 15.59 5.94
CA VAL A 108 -20.63 16.60 6.71
C VAL A 108 -21.63 17.26 5.78
N ASP A 109 -22.88 17.39 6.24
CA ASP A 109 -23.92 18.04 5.43
C ASP A 109 -23.83 19.58 5.48
N LYS A 110 -24.78 20.25 4.81
CA LYS A 110 -24.82 21.72 4.75
C LYS A 110 -25.14 22.37 6.10
N SER A 111 -25.68 21.63 7.06
CA SER A 111 -25.97 22.11 8.40
C SER A 111 -24.79 21.99 9.34
N GLY A 112 -23.71 21.31 8.92
CA GLY A 112 -22.52 21.06 9.74
C GLY A 112 -22.59 19.76 10.53
N GLU A 113 -23.65 18.95 10.34
CA GLU A 113 -23.82 17.68 11.02
C GLU A 113 -23.03 16.57 10.32
N MET A 114 -22.37 15.73 11.11
CA MET A 114 -21.63 14.57 10.62
C MET A 114 -22.61 13.47 10.20
N VAL A 115 -22.73 13.23 8.89
CA VAL A 115 -23.58 12.19 8.31
C VAL A 115 -22.85 10.85 8.22
N ARG A 116 -21.54 10.88 7.98
CA ARG A 116 -20.71 9.68 7.88
C ARG A 116 -19.28 9.95 8.31
N GLU A 117 -18.71 9.04 9.06
CA GLU A 117 -17.31 9.08 9.45
C GLU A 117 -16.47 8.09 8.60
N GLN A 118 -15.21 8.45 8.39
CA GLN A 118 -14.22 7.54 7.80
C GLN A 118 -13.61 6.69 8.92
N HIS A 119 -13.64 5.36 8.76
CA HIS A 119 -13.19 4.43 9.79
C HIS A 119 -11.87 3.72 9.46
N GLY A 120 -11.33 3.90 8.25
CA GLY A 120 -10.08 3.26 7.84
C GLY A 120 -9.34 4.05 6.77
N VAL A 121 -8.23 3.48 6.27
CA VAL A 121 -7.46 4.06 5.17
C VAL A 121 -6.84 2.99 4.28
N ILE A 122 -6.68 3.32 3.00
CA ILE A 122 -5.91 2.52 2.04
C ILE A 122 -4.54 3.18 1.85
N ARG A 123 -3.49 2.50 2.31
CA ARG A 123 -2.11 2.91 2.17
C ARG A 123 -1.46 2.18 1.00
N THR A 124 -1.03 2.93 -0.01
CA THR A 124 -0.32 2.37 -1.17
C THR A 124 1.19 2.56 -1.01
N ASN A 125 1.96 1.47 -1.10
CA ASN A 125 3.41 1.49 -1.12
C ASN A 125 3.94 1.22 -2.53
N CYS A 126 4.89 2.03 -2.98
CA CYS A 126 5.64 1.84 -4.22
C CYS A 126 7.08 2.30 -4.01
N VAL A 127 8.06 1.53 -4.49
CA VAL A 127 9.48 1.83 -4.26
C VAL A 127 10.03 2.84 -5.27
N ASP A 128 9.41 3.01 -6.45
CA ASP A 128 10.12 3.69 -7.55
C ASP A 128 9.26 4.53 -8.53
N CYS A 129 7.97 4.81 -8.30
CA CYS A 129 7.22 5.75 -9.17
C CYS A 129 6.06 6.47 -8.47
N LEU A 130 6.13 7.80 -8.34
CA LEU A 130 5.00 8.67 -8.02
C LEU A 130 3.82 8.47 -8.99
N ASP A 131 4.09 8.15 -10.26
CA ASP A 131 3.03 7.92 -11.26
C ASP A 131 2.16 6.68 -10.93
N ARG A 132 2.73 5.65 -10.27
CA ARG A 132 2.00 4.41 -9.94
C ARG A 132 1.10 4.57 -8.71
N THR A 133 1.52 5.37 -7.73
CA THR A 133 0.68 5.68 -6.56
C THR A 133 -0.46 6.60 -6.96
N ASN A 134 -0.20 7.60 -7.80
CA ASN A 134 -1.23 8.53 -8.26
C ASN A 134 -2.36 7.83 -9.03
N VAL A 135 -2.04 6.84 -9.87
CA VAL A 135 -3.09 6.07 -10.58
C VAL A 135 -3.99 5.32 -9.59
N VAL A 136 -3.44 4.67 -8.57
CA VAL A 136 -4.26 3.97 -7.57
C VAL A 136 -5.04 4.97 -6.72
N GLN A 137 -4.43 6.08 -6.31
CA GLN A 137 -5.07 7.10 -5.49
C GLN A 137 -6.15 7.92 -6.21
N VAL A 138 -6.11 8.02 -7.54
CA VAL A 138 -7.17 8.68 -8.32
C VAL A 138 -8.39 7.78 -8.50
N ILE A 139 -8.21 6.46 -8.36
CA ILE A 139 -9.24 5.47 -8.66
C ILE A 139 -9.85 4.89 -7.36
N CYS A 140 -9.09 4.82 -6.28
CA CYS A 140 -9.59 4.54 -4.93
C CYS A 140 -10.23 5.78 -4.33
#